data_AF-A0A173RCV8-F1
#
_entry.id   AF-A0A173RCV8-F1
#
_cell.length_a   1.000
_cell.length_b   1.000
_cell.length_c   1.000
_cell.angle_alpha   90.00
_cell.angle_beta   90.00
_cell.angle_gamma   90.00
#
_symmetry.space_group_name_H-M   'P 1'
#
loop_
_entity.id
_entity.type
_entity.pdbx_description
1 polymer ?
#
loop_
_entity_poly.entity_id
_entity_poly.type
_entity_poly.pdbx_seq_one_letter_code
_entity_poly.pdbx_strand_id
1 'polypeptide(L)'
;MKQQITEEMKIQNEWYKEAKKQTVETLPEFVRHLTEDYSHDYGTICHAVAAAGIAAMYAVNNSPTGGIPGFQAGCLMWKAIREWNFQNNKTGLKILDYDNILYPQYKASFISISSEIWESVKKEAQNKINQNNDKVEKWKVAHDKWVVDMEKFKVDVVEWQKQHPEYPTYEDNPKFYEHLGFGTEKEWDEETEKQESGFMFAPTEPCNPSASPNVITHWQSIVNGNVPFGLKIEEE
;
A
#
# COMPACT_ATOMS: atom_id res chain seq x y z
N MET A 1 18.16 28.17 -12.05
CA MET A 1 16.69 28.00 -12.09
C MET A 1 16.44 26.61 -12.64
N LYS A 2 15.64 25.78 -11.96
CA LYS A 2 15.41 24.39 -12.40
C LYS A 2 14.59 24.38 -13.69
N GLN A 3 14.95 23.54 -14.63
CA GLN A 3 14.16 23.30 -15.84
C GLN A 3 12.89 22.54 -15.45
N GLN A 4 11.73 23.08 -15.80
CA GLN A 4 10.47 22.36 -15.63
C GLN A 4 10.32 21.30 -16.73
N ILE A 5 9.97 20.08 -16.33
CA ILE A 5 9.90 18.93 -17.22
C ILE A 5 8.61 18.15 -17.00
N THR A 6 8.15 17.47 -18.05
CA THR A 6 7.02 16.54 -17.99
C THR A 6 7.38 15.23 -18.67
N GLU A 7 6.63 14.18 -18.38
CA GLU A 7 6.88 12.84 -18.94
C GLU A 7 6.78 12.80 -20.48
N GLU A 8 5.91 13.63 -21.06
CA GLU A 8 5.71 13.75 -22.51
C GLU A 8 6.97 14.21 -23.26
N MET A 9 7.87 14.91 -22.58
CA MET A 9 9.13 15.39 -23.15
C MET A 9 10.14 14.25 -23.39
N LYS A 10 9.92 13.06 -22.81
CA LYS A 10 10.71 11.84 -23.04
C LYS A 10 12.22 11.96 -22.78
N ILE A 11 12.64 12.93 -21.97
CA ILE A 11 14.05 13.19 -21.63
C ILE A 11 14.70 12.02 -20.88
N GLN A 12 13.90 11.20 -20.21
CA GLN A 12 14.34 9.98 -19.52
C GLN A 12 15.05 8.98 -20.43
N ASN A 13 14.74 8.99 -21.74
CA ASN A 13 15.43 8.12 -22.69
C ASN A 13 16.93 8.42 -22.76
N GLU A 14 17.32 9.70 -22.69
CA GLU A 14 18.73 10.09 -22.65
C GLU A 14 19.34 9.77 -21.29
N TRP A 15 18.62 9.99 -20.19
CA TRP A 15 19.09 9.59 -18.85
C TRP A 15 19.44 8.10 -18.78
N TYR A 16 18.62 7.22 -19.34
CA TYR A 16 18.92 5.79 -19.36
C TYR A 16 20.09 5.41 -20.28
N LYS A 17 20.34 6.16 -21.35
CA LYS A 17 21.54 5.97 -22.19
C LYS A 17 22.79 6.42 -21.46
N GLU A 18 22.75 7.58 -20.80
CA GLU A 18 23.86 8.11 -20.02
C GLU A 18 24.15 7.27 -18.77
N ALA A 19 23.12 6.71 -18.13
CA ALA A 19 23.27 5.82 -16.98
C ALA A 19 24.21 4.64 -17.27
N LYS A 20 24.16 4.07 -18.49
CA LYS A 20 25.01 2.94 -18.90
C LYS A 20 26.50 3.29 -18.99
N LYS A 21 26.81 4.58 -19.14
CA LYS A 21 28.18 5.09 -19.33
C LYS A 21 28.83 5.51 -18.01
N GLN A 22 28.09 5.50 -16.90
CA GLN A 22 28.60 6.01 -15.64
C GLN A 22 29.71 5.13 -15.07
N THR A 23 30.64 5.77 -14.36
CA THR A 23 31.67 5.15 -13.53
C THR A 23 31.50 5.61 -12.08
N VAL A 24 32.30 5.05 -11.17
CA VAL A 24 32.26 5.44 -9.75
C VAL A 24 32.58 6.94 -9.58
N GLU A 25 33.45 7.48 -10.43
CA GLU A 25 33.88 8.87 -10.42
C GLU A 25 32.81 9.83 -10.97
N THR A 26 32.08 9.43 -12.02
CA THR A 26 31.10 10.32 -12.69
C THR A 26 29.70 10.25 -12.08
N LEU A 27 29.38 9.18 -11.35
CA LEU A 27 28.07 8.94 -10.77
C LEU A 27 27.54 10.11 -9.91
N PRO A 28 28.31 10.76 -9.03
CA PRO A 28 27.79 11.86 -8.21
C PRO A 28 27.29 13.04 -9.03
N GLU A 29 27.96 13.37 -10.14
CA GLU A 29 27.55 14.46 -11.02
C GLU A 29 26.29 14.09 -11.81
N PHE A 30 26.21 12.86 -12.30
CA PHE A 30 24.99 12.37 -12.96
C PHE A 30 23.78 12.40 -12.02
N VAL A 31 23.94 12.05 -10.75
CA VAL A 31 22.85 12.13 -9.77
C VAL A 31 22.45 13.58 -9.49
N ARG A 32 23.41 14.50 -9.33
CA ARG A 32 23.12 15.93 -9.18
C ARG A 32 22.36 16.49 -10.38
N HIS A 33 22.79 16.16 -11.60
CA HIS A 33 22.09 16.56 -12.81
C HIS A 33 20.62 16.15 -12.77
N LEU A 34 20.33 14.92 -12.34
CA LEU A 34 18.95 14.46 -12.20
C LEU A 34 18.16 15.20 -11.12
N THR A 35 18.76 15.57 -9.99
CA THR A 35 18.02 16.13 -8.82
C THR A 35 18.01 17.66 -8.74
N GLU A 36 18.99 18.33 -9.34
CA GLU A 36 19.25 19.75 -9.19
C GLU A 36 18.87 20.55 -10.45
N ASP A 37 19.05 19.99 -11.64
CA ASP A 37 18.77 20.72 -12.89
C ASP A 37 17.28 20.72 -13.23
N TYR A 38 16.50 19.78 -12.71
CA TYR A 38 15.10 19.57 -13.08
C TYR A 38 14.11 19.78 -11.93
N SER A 39 12.95 20.34 -12.27
CA SER A 39 11.75 20.33 -11.42
C SER A 39 10.84 19.21 -11.90
N HIS A 40 10.79 18.12 -11.14
CA HIS A 40 10.03 16.92 -11.48
C HIS A 40 8.54 17.04 -11.18
N ASP A 41 7.73 16.42 -12.04
CA ASP A 41 6.34 16.03 -11.76
C ASP A 41 6.27 14.61 -11.16
N TYR A 42 5.05 14.08 -11.00
CA TYR A 42 4.82 12.74 -10.45
C TYR A 42 5.45 11.60 -11.28
N GLY A 43 5.49 11.73 -12.61
CA GLY A 43 6.02 10.68 -13.49
C GLY A 43 7.54 10.75 -13.67
N THR A 44 8.06 11.95 -13.94
CA THR A 44 9.48 12.18 -14.24
C THR A 44 10.39 11.88 -13.04
N ILE A 45 9.93 12.06 -11.80
CA ILE A 45 10.73 11.70 -10.62
C ILE A 45 10.99 10.19 -10.55
N CYS A 46 10.01 9.36 -10.93
CA CYS A 46 10.16 7.90 -10.97
C CYS A 46 11.28 7.50 -11.95
N HIS A 47 11.34 8.16 -13.10
CA HIS A 47 12.39 7.93 -14.09
C HIS A 47 13.77 8.37 -13.61
N ALA A 48 13.87 9.54 -12.96
CA ALA A 48 15.12 10.04 -12.41
C ALA A 48 15.71 9.08 -11.35
N VAL A 49 14.88 8.62 -10.41
CA VAL A 49 15.30 7.64 -9.39
C VAL A 49 15.76 6.34 -10.04
N ALA A 50 15.01 5.81 -11.00
CA ALA A 50 15.39 4.59 -11.72
C ALA A 50 16.70 4.76 -12.50
N ALA A 51 16.89 5.88 -13.20
CA ALA A 51 18.10 6.17 -13.95
C ALA A 51 19.33 6.28 -13.03
N ALA A 52 19.20 6.91 -11.87
CA ALA A 52 20.26 6.98 -10.87
C ALA A 52 20.64 5.59 -10.31
N GLY A 53 19.64 4.75 -9.99
CA GLY A 53 19.90 3.38 -9.54
C GLY A 53 20.59 2.53 -10.60
N ILE A 54 20.13 2.60 -11.85
CA ILE A 54 20.74 1.91 -12.99
C ILE A 54 22.17 2.42 -13.22
N ALA A 55 22.39 3.73 -13.14
CA ALA A 55 23.72 4.32 -13.26
C ALA A 55 24.69 3.80 -12.20
N ALA A 56 24.24 3.68 -10.95
CA ALA A 56 25.06 3.10 -9.88
C ALA A 56 25.41 1.63 -10.16
N MET A 57 24.45 0.83 -10.65
CA MET A 57 24.71 -0.56 -11.03
C MET A 57 25.74 -0.67 -12.15
N TYR A 58 25.64 0.17 -13.18
CA TYR A 58 26.63 0.22 -14.27
C TYR A 58 27.99 0.74 -13.80
N ALA A 59 28.03 1.77 -12.96
CA ALA A 59 29.26 2.31 -12.40
C ALA A 59 30.06 1.24 -11.64
N VAL A 60 29.39 0.45 -10.80
CA VAL A 60 30.03 -0.66 -10.09
C VAL A 60 30.43 -1.78 -11.06
N ASN A 61 29.56 -2.14 -12.02
CA ASN A 61 29.85 -3.20 -12.97
C ASN A 61 30.98 -2.85 -13.95
N ASN A 62 31.21 -1.57 -14.22
CA ASN A 62 32.31 -1.06 -15.06
C ASN A 62 33.63 -0.89 -14.28
N SER A 63 33.63 -1.07 -12.96
CA SER A 63 34.83 -0.97 -12.13
C SER A 63 35.81 -2.12 -12.40
N PRO A 64 37.09 -2.03 -11.97
CA PRO A 64 38.07 -3.10 -12.16
C PRO A 64 37.67 -4.47 -11.57
N THR A 65 36.77 -4.48 -10.59
CA THR A 65 36.24 -5.70 -9.95
C THR A 65 34.86 -6.10 -10.46
N GLY A 66 34.31 -5.37 -11.44
CA GLY A 66 33.01 -5.65 -12.05
C GLY A 66 33.08 -6.69 -13.18
N GLY A 67 32.19 -6.58 -14.16
CA GLY A 67 32.14 -7.47 -15.33
C GLY A 67 31.26 -8.70 -15.14
N ILE A 68 30.11 -8.56 -14.47
CA ILE A 68 29.20 -9.68 -14.22
C ILE A 68 28.58 -10.21 -15.53
N PRO A 69 28.46 -11.54 -15.73
CA PRO A 69 27.75 -12.13 -16.85
C PRO A 69 26.23 -11.94 -16.70
N GLY A 70 25.50 -12.16 -17.79
CA GLY A 70 24.04 -12.00 -17.84
C GLY A 70 23.28 -12.77 -16.76
N PHE A 71 23.73 -13.98 -16.40
CA PHE A 71 23.12 -14.74 -15.30
C PHE A 71 23.19 -13.99 -13.96
N GLN A 72 24.36 -13.44 -13.61
CA GLN A 72 24.55 -12.67 -12.39
C GLN A 72 23.77 -11.34 -12.43
N ALA A 73 23.68 -10.70 -13.60
CA ALA A 73 22.83 -9.52 -13.79
C ALA A 73 21.34 -9.84 -13.52
N GLY A 74 20.88 -11.02 -13.93
CA GLY A 74 19.53 -11.52 -13.60
C GLY A 74 19.33 -11.70 -12.09
N CYS A 75 20.33 -12.23 -11.36
CA CYS A 75 20.28 -12.31 -9.90
C CYS A 75 20.21 -10.93 -9.23
N LEU A 76 20.98 -9.95 -9.75
CA LEU A 76 20.97 -8.57 -9.24
C LEU A 76 19.59 -7.92 -9.40
N MET A 77 18.92 -8.14 -10.53
CA MET A 77 17.55 -7.64 -10.75
C MET A 77 16.60 -8.13 -9.65
N TRP A 78 16.62 -9.43 -9.35
CA TRP A 78 15.79 -9.98 -8.27
C TRP A 78 16.15 -9.43 -6.90
N LYS A 79 17.44 -9.19 -6.64
CA LYS A 79 17.90 -8.56 -5.39
C LYS A 79 17.36 -7.14 -5.27
N ALA A 80 17.46 -6.32 -6.32
CA ALA A 80 16.94 -4.96 -6.33
C ALA A 80 15.43 -4.92 -6.06
N ILE A 81 14.65 -5.79 -6.71
CA ILE A 81 13.19 -5.88 -6.52
C ILE A 81 12.82 -6.20 -5.06
N ARG A 82 13.49 -7.20 -4.47
CA ARG A 82 13.22 -7.67 -3.11
C ARG A 82 13.64 -6.65 -2.05
N GLU A 83 14.78 -6.02 -2.22
CA GLU A 83 15.30 -5.03 -1.26
C GLU A 83 14.60 -3.67 -1.37
N TRP A 84 14.08 -3.29 -2.54
CA TRP A 84 13.46 -1.97 -2.73
C TRP A 84 11.98 -1.93 -2.38
N ASN A 85 11.16 -2.83 -2.96
CA ASN A 85 9.70 -2.73 -2.89
C ASN A 85 9.00 -3.95 -2.29
N PHE A 86 9.63 -5.13 -2.35
CA PHE A 86 8.99 -6.39 -1.99
C PHE A 86 9.60 -7.05 -0.75
N GLN A 87 10.07 -6.25 0.22
CA GLN A 87 10.72 -6.71 1.45
C GLN A 87 9.83 -7.65 2.29
N ASN A 88 8.51 -7.46 2.23
CA ASN A 88 7.52 -8.22 3.01
C ASN A 88 6.70 -9.21 2.15
N ASN A 89 7.15 -9.55 0.94
CA ASN A 89 6.45 -10.52 0.11
C ASN A 89 6.49 -11.92 0.76
N LYS A 90 5.33 -12.59 0.83
CA LYS A 90 5.17 -13.89 1.49
C LYS A 90 4.84 -15.06 0.55
N THR A 91 4.45 -14.76 -0.70
CA THR A 91 3.87 -15.74 -1.63
C THR A 91 4.61 -15.76 -2.96
N GLY A 92 5.81 -15.21 -3.02
CA GLY A 92 6.63 -15.15 -4.24
C GLY A 92 6.24 -14.04 -5.20
N LEU A 93 7.01 -13.94 -6.29
CA LEU A 93 6.85 -12.99 -7.38
C LEU A 93 7.07 -13.71 -8.70
N LYS A 94 6.41 -13.21 -9.75
CA LYS A 94 6.57 -13.70 -11.12
C LYS A 94 6.75 -12.51 -12.04
N ILE A 95 7.77 -12.55 -12.89
CA ILE A 95 7.97 -11.61 -13.99
C ILE A 95 7.69 -12.40 -15.26
N LEU A 96 6.81 -11.85 -16.11
CA LEU A 96 6.45 -12.45 -17.39
C LEU A 96 7.06 -11.61 -18.51
N ASP A 97 7.91 -12.25 -19.30
CA ASP A 97 8.31 -11.72 -20.59
C ASP A 97 7.30 -12.17 -21.63
N TYR A 98 6.47 -11.23 -22.08
CA TYR A 98 5.37 -11.52 -22.99
C TYR A 98 5.83 -11.88 -24.41
N ASP A 99 7.07 -11.59 -24.79
CA ASP A 99 7.60 -12.08 -26.08
C ASP A 99 7.64 -13.62 -26.11
N ASN A 100 7.75 -14.26 -24.93
CA ASN A 100 7.69 -15.72 -24.82
C ASN A 100 6.32 -16.32 -25.15
N ILE A 101 5.25 -15.52 -25.24
CA ILE A 101 3.95 -16.02 -25.74
C ILE A 101 4.07 -16.52 -27.18
N LEU A 102 5.01 -15.98 -27.95
CA LEU A 102 5.24 -16.37 -29.34
C LEU A 102 5.74 -17.82 -29.48
N TYR A 103 6.18 -18.46 -28.40
CA TYR A 103 6.78 -19.79 -28.45
C TYR A 103 6.06 -20.79 -27.52
N PRO A 104 5.43 -21.87 -28.07
CA PRO A 104 4.62 -22.82 -27.30
C PRO A 104 5.33 -23.48 -26.11
N GLN A 105 6.66 -23.63 -26.16
CA GLN A 105 7.45 -24.22 -25.07
C GLN A 105 7.39 -23.42 -23.76
N TYR A 106 7.05 -22.12 -23.81
CA TYR A 106 6.93 -21.28 -22.61
C TYR A 106 5.52 -21.25 -22.00
N LYS A 107 4.58 -22.06 -22.52
CA LYS A 107 3.18 -22.07 -22.04
C LYS A 107 3.07 -22.16 -20.51
N ALA A 108 3.82 -23.07 -19.88
CA ALA A 108 3.81 -23.26 -18.43
C ALA A 108 4.11 -21.95 -17.68
N SER A 109 5.11 -21.19 -18.14
CA SER A 109 5.48 -19.90 -17.57
C SER A 109 4.33 -18.90 -17.50
N PHE A 110 3.24 -19.04 -18.25
CA PHE A 110 2.07 -18.15 -18.16
C PHE A 110 0.90 -18.72 -17.35
N ILE A 111 0.75 -20.05 -17.32
CA ILE A 111 -0.46 -20.69 -16.77
C ILE A 111 -0.19 -21.54 -15.52
N SER A 112 1.06 -21.67 -15.08
CA SER A 112 1.41 -22.47 -13.90
C SER A 112 1.89 -21.64 -12.71
N ILE A 113 1.76 -22.26 -11.53
CA ILE A 113 2.35 -21.88 -10.26
C ILE A 113 3.04 -23.13 -9.69
N SER A 114 4.23 -22.99 -9.10
CA SER A 114 4.89 -24.14 -8.47
C SER A 114 4.14 -24.59 -7.22
N SER A 115 4.28 -25.87 -6.89
CA SER A 115 3.72 -26.45 -5.67
C SER A 115 4.17 -25.70 -4.39
N GLU A 116 5.45 -25.34 -4.28
CA GLU A 116 5.98 -24.57 -3.14
C GLU A 116 5.32 -23.20 -2.98
N ILE A 117 5.17 -22.47 -4.09
CA ILE A 117 4.51 -21.16 -4.09
C ILE A 117 3.03 -21.34 -3.73
N TRP A 118 2.38 -22.38 -4.24
CA TRP A 118 0.98 -22.66 -3.93
C TRP A 118 0.77 -22.94 -2.43
N GLU A 119 1.64 -23.73 -1.81
CA GLU A 119 1.59 -23.94 -0.35
C GLU A 119 1.77 -22.62 0.42
N SER A 120 2.67 -21.76 -0.04
CA SER A 120 2.87 -20.42 0.55
C SER A 120 1.63 -19.54 0.43
N VAL A 121 0.93 -19.58 -0.71
CA VAL A 121 -0.34 -18.87 -0.93
C VAL A 121 -1.43 -19.37 0.03
N LYS A 122 -1.60 -20.69 0.17
CA LYS A 122 -2.57 -21.26 1.12
C LYS A 122 -2.28 -20.84 2.56
N LYS A 123 -1.01 -20.90 2.96
CA LYS A 123 -0.58 -20.48 4.30
C LYS A 123 -0.90 -19.02 4.57
N GLU A 124 -0.62 -18.12 3.62
CA GLU A 124 -0.92 -16.71 3.80
C GLU A 124 -2.43 -16.41 3.77
N ALA A 125 -3.21 -17.13 2.96
CA ALA A 125 -4.68 -17.01 2.99
C ALA A 125 -5.23 -17.40 4.38
N GLN A 126 -4.72 -18.48 4.98
CA GLN A 126 -5.09 -18.84 6.36
C GLN A 126 -4.69 -17.78 7.38
N ASN A 127 -3.49 -17.20 7.25
CA ASN A 127 -3.06 -16.10 8.11
C ASN A 127 -4.01 -14.88 8.00
N LYS A 128 -4.47 -14.54 6.79
CA LYS A 128 -5.42 -13.44 6.57
C LYS A 128 -6.77 -13.71 7.22
N ILE A 129 -7.27 -14.94 7.14
CA ILE A 129 -8.50 -15.35 7.84
C ILE A 129 -8.33 -15.20 9.35
N ASN A 130 -7.23 -15.70 9.92
CA ASN A 130 -6.97 -15.59 11.35
C ASN A 130 -6.88 -14.13 11.81
N GLN A 131 -6.12 -13.30 11.08
CA GLN A 131 -6.00 -11.87 11.36
C GLN A 131 -7.34 -11.13 11.25
N ASN A 132 -8.18 -11.51 10.28
CA ASN A 132 -9.52 -10.95 10.15
C ASN A 132 -10.38 -11.31 11.37
N ASN A 133 -10.37 -12.58 11.78
CA ASN A 133 -11.13 -13.05 12.94
C ASN A 133 -10.68 -12.36 14.23
N ASP A 134 -9.38 -12.20 14.45
CA ASP A 134 -8.84 -11.48 15.62
C ASP A 134 -9.31 -10.01 15.65
N LYS A 135 -9.34 -9.35 14.49
CA LYS A 135 -9.84 -7.97 14.38
C LYS A 135 -11.34 -7.89 14.64
N VAL A 136 -12.12 -8.81 14.09
CA VAL A 136 -13.57 -8.89 14.30
C VAL A 136 -13.88 -9.13 15.77
N GLU A 137 -13.15 -10.01 16.45
CA GLU A 137 -13.38 -10.29 17.86
C GLU A 137 -13.07 -9.08 18.75
N LYS A 138 -11.97 -8.38 18.49
CA LYS A 138 -11.66 -7.10 19.16
C LYS A 138 -12.73 -6.05 18.90
N TRP A 139 -13.22 -5.96 17.67
CA TRP A 139 -14.29 -5.04 17.30
C TRP A 139 -15.60 -5.35 18.03
N LYS A 140 -16.00 -6.63 18.14
CA LYS A 140 -17.20 -7.02 18.89
C LYS A 140 -17.14 -6.54 20.34
N VAL A 141 -16.02 -6.76 21.02
CA VAL A 141 -15.83 -6.30 22.40
C VAL A 141 -15.95 -4.77 22.50
N ALA A 142 -15.36 -4.04 21.56
CA ALA A 142 -15.46 -2.58 21.50
C ALA A 142 -16.88 -2.10 21.19
N HIS A 143 -17.57 -2.80 20.28
CA HIS A 143 -18.95 -2.49 19.88
C HIS A 143 -19.92 -2.78 21.02
N ASP A 144 -19.81 -3.91 21.71
CA ASP A 144 -20.64 -4.24 22.88
C ASP A 144 -20.47 -3.20 23.99
N LYS A 145 -19.23 -2.73 24.21
CA LYS A 145 -18.96 -1.62 25.11
C LYS A 145 -19.64 -0.33 24.63
N TRP A 146 -19.52 0.00 23.35
CA TRP A 146 -20.16 1.18 22.76
C TRP A 146 -21.69 1.14 22.90
N VAL A 147 -22.33 -0.02 22.75
CA VAL A 147 -23.78 -0.19 22.97
C VAL A 147 -24.15 0.20 24.41
N VAL A 148 -23.41 -0.31 25.40
CA VAL A 148 -23.63 0.04 26.82
C VAL A 148 -23.38 1.53 27.09
N ASP A 149 -22.28 2.07 26.57
CA ASP A 149 -21.94 3.48 26.73
C ASP A 149 -23.00 4.39 26.06
N MET A 150 -23.58 3.96 24.93
CA MET A 150 -24.67 4.66 24.25
C MET A 150 -25.99 4.64 25.03
N GLU A 151 -26.36 3.50 25.61
CA GLU A 151 -27.54 3.41 26.48
C GLU A 151 -27.41 4.35 27.67
N LYS A 152 -26.23 4.40 28.29
CA LYS A 152 -25.93 5.35 29.36
C LYS A 152 -25.99 6.80 28.88
N PHE A 153 -25.36 7.11 27.74
CA PHE A 153 -25.36 8.45 27.15
C PHE A 153 -26.78 8.97 26.91
N LYS A 154 -27.70 8.15 26.42
CA LYS A 154 -29.10 8.55 26.19
C LYS A 154 -29.82 9.00 27.46
N VAL A 155 -29.43 8.47 28.62
CA VAL A 155 -29.95 8.92 29.92
C VAL A 155 -29.24 10.19 30.37
N ASP A 156 -27.91 10.20 30.31
CA ASP A 156 -27.08 11.30 30.78
C ASP A 156 -27.32 12.60 29.98
N VAL A 157 -27.52 12.50 28.66
CA VAL A 157 -27.73 13.65 27.77
C VAL A 157 -29.04 14.38 28.06
N VAL A 158 -30.09 13.66 28.46
CA VAL A 158 -31.39 14.26 28.83
C VAL A 158 -31.28 15.06 30.12
N GLU A 159 -30.49 14.60 31.09
CA GLU A 159 -30.24 15.36 32.31
C GLU A 159 -29.34 16.57 32.05
N TRP A 160 -28.29 16.39 31.23
CA TRP A 160 -27.37 17.44 30.84
C TRP A 160 -28.09 18.58 30.08
N GLN A 161 -29.02 18.25 29.18
CA GLN A 161 -29.83 19.22 28.44
C GLN A 161 -30.67 20.14 29.33
N LYS A 162 -31.10 19.69 30.52
CA LYS A 162 -31.84 20.55 31.46
C LYS A 162 -30.99 21.72 31.96
N GLN A 163 -29.68 21.53 32.01
CA GLN A 163 -28.71 22.55 32.42
C GLN A 163 -28.20 23.37 31.23
N HIS A 164 -28.40 22.88 30.00
CA HIS A 164 -27.89 23.45 28.76
C HIS A 164 -28.98 23.63 27.68
N PRO A 165 -29.99 24.49 27.92
CA PRO A 165 -31.10 24.70 26.98
C PRO A 165 -30.69 25.43 25.68
N GLU A 166 -29.46 25.94 25.60
CA GLU A 166 -28.89 26.59 24.42
C GLU A 166 -28.62 25.62 23.26
N TYR A 167 -28.47 24.31 23.55
CA TYR A 167 -28.22 23.29 22.54
C TYR A 167 -29.51 22.60 22.07
N PRO A 168 -29.57 22.14 20.81
CA PRO A 168 -30.71 21.36 20.33
C PRO A 168 -30.86 20.06 21.15
N THR A 169 -32.09 19.58 21.32
CA THR A 169 -32.30 18.30 22.00
C THR A 169 -31.74 17.15 21.15
N TYR A 170 -31.33 16.07 21.82
CA TYR A 170 -30.78 14.89 21.18
C TYR A 170 -31.85 14.18 20.35
N GLU A 171 -33.11 14.24 20.77
CA GLU A 171 -34.24 13.67 20.03
C GLU A 171 -34.50 14.42 18.71
N ASP A 172 -34.36 15.75 18.72
CA ASP A 172 -34.56 16.59 17.53
C ASP A 172 -33.34 16.55 16.58
N ASN A 173 -32.12 16.50 17.11
CA ASN A 173 -30.90 16.50 16.30
C ASN A 173 -29.77 15.61 16.88
N PRO A 174 -29.87 14.27 16.73
CA PRO A 174 -28.85 13.35 17.24
C PRO A 174 -27.45 13.63 16.70
N LYS A 175 -27.36 14.04 15.43
CA LYS A 175 -26.09 14.30 14.74
C LYS A 175 -25.30 15.46 15.34
N PHE A 176 -25.97 16.40 16.03
CA PHE A 176 -25.28 17.50 16.69
C PHE A 176 -24.35 17.03 17.82
N TYR A 177 -24.64 15.83 18.36
CA TYR A 177 -23.89 15.20 19.43
C TYR A 177 -22.81 14.23 18.92
N GLU A 178 -22.74 13.99 17.62
CA GLU A 178 -21.68 13.16 17.02
C GLU A 178 -20.39 13.96 16.86
N HIS A 179 -19.25 13.28 16.97
CA HIS A 179 -17.96 13.87 16.66
C HIS A 179 -17.84 14.20 15.17
N LEU A 180 -17.18 15.31 14.86
CA LEU A 180 -16.88 15.67 13.47
C LEU A 180 -15.94 14.63 12.83
N GLY A 181 -16.41 13.92 11.81
CA GLY A 181 -15.60 12.94 11.07
C GLY A 181 -14.79 13.55 9.92
N PHE A 182 -15.30 14.61 9.29
CA PHE A 182 -14.64 15.36 8.22
C PHE A 182 -15.26 16.75 8.14
N GLY A 183 -14.46 17.77 7.86
CA GLY A 183 -14.94 19.14 7.77
C GLY A 183 -13.86 20.12 7.28
N THR A 184 -14.30 21.34 7.03
CA THR A 184 -13.48 22.52 6.77
C THR A 184 -12.73 22.95 8.04
N GLU A 185 -11.68 23.76 7.89
CA GLU A 185 -10.91 24.32 9.02
C GLU A 185 -11.83 24.99 10.06
N LYS A 186 -12.80 25.76 9.59
CA LYS A 186 -13.79 26.42 10.46
C LYS A 186 -14.63 25.43 11.27
N GLU A 187 -15.07 24.32 10.67
CA GLU A 187 -15.86 23.31 11.37
C GLU A 187 -15.02 22.58 12.44
N TRP A 188 -13.71 22.42 12.20
CA TRP A 188 -12.78 21.89 13.20
C TRP A 188 -12.53 22.85 14.36
N ASP A 189 -12.44 24.15 14.10
CA ASP A 189 -12.36 25.16 15.16
C ASP A 189 -13.62 25.12 16.04
N GLU A 190 -14.81 25.07 15.45
CA GLU A 190 -16.09 24.96 16.17
C GLU A 190 -16.20 23.65 17.00
N GLU A 191 -15.73 22.52 16.47
CA GLU A 191 -15.67 21.25 17.20
C GLU A 191 -14.70 21.32 18.40
N THR A 192 -13.56 22.00 18.24
CA THR A 192 -12.57 22.18 19.31
C THR A 192 -13.14 23.04 20.44
N GLU A 193 -13.83 24.13 20.12
CA GLU A 193 -14.51 24.97 21.12
C GLU A 193 -15.57 24.17 21.90
N LYS A 194 -16.34 23.30 21.24
CA LYS A 194 -17.29 22.39 21.91
C LYS A 194 -16.58 21.42 22.85
N GLN A 195 -15.46 20.84 22.42
CA GLN A 195 -14.69 19.92 23.26
C GLN A 195 -14.14 20.64 24.51
N GLU A 196 -13.62 21.85 24.34
CA GLU A 196 -13.09 22.67 25.44
C GLU A 196 -14.19 23.15 26.39
N SER A 197 -15.43 23.34 25.91
CA SER A 197 -16.58 23.71 26.75
C SER A 197 -17.09 22.57 27.63
N GLY A 198 -16.54 21.36 27.49
CA GLY A 198 -17.06 20.17 28.17
C GLY A 198 -18.39 19.69 27.60
N PHE A 199 -18.66 19.95 26.31
CA PHE A 199 -19.85 19.46 25.63
C PHE A 199 -19.95 17.93 25.71
N MET A 200 -21.17 17.42 25.93
CA MET A 200 -21.40 15.98 26.09
C MET A 200 -21.55 15.31 24.72
N PHE A 201 -20.46 14.83 24.13
CA PHE A 201 -20.51 14.07 22.88
C PHE A 201 -21.05 12.64 23.05
N ALA A 202 -21.73 12.15 22.02
CA ALA A 202 -22.13 10.75 21.92
C ALA A 202 -20.88 9.86 21.73
N PRO A 203 -20.82 8.69 22.39
CA PRO A 203 -19.80 7.69 22.13
C PRO A 203 -19.65 7.36 20.63
N THR A 204 -18.42 7.33 20.12
CA THR A 204 -18.14 6.99 18.72
C THR A 204 -18.29 5.49 18.48
N GLU A 205 -19.10 5.12 17.47
CA GLU A 205 -19.23 3.73 17.05
C GLU A 205 -17.90 3.23 16.46
N PRO A 206 -17.37 2.08 16.91
CA PRO A 206 -16.14 1.55 16.34
C PRO A 206 -16.39 1.04 14.92
N CYS A 207 -15.54 1.44 13.97
CA CYS A 207 -15.60 0.97 12.59
C CYS A 207 -15.35 -0.54 12.50
N ASN A 208 -16.20 -1.26 11.77
CA ASN A 208 -16.03 -2.70 11.54
C ASN A 208 -14.81 -2.97 10.65
N PRO A 209 -13.76 -3.64 11.16
CA PRO A 209 -12.52 -3.86 10.42
C PRO A 209 -12.56 -5.10 9.53
N SER A 210 -13.70 -5.81 9.45
CA SER A 210 -13.82 -7.06 8.70
C SER A 210 -13.59 -6.83 7.21
N ALA A 211 -12.83 -7.74 6.60
CA ALA A 211 -12.81 -7.89 5.16
C ALA A 211 -14.23 -8.18 4.64
N SER A 212 -14.47 -7.79 3.38
CA SER A 212 -15.71 -8.11 2.67
C SER A 212 -15.96 -9.63 2.65
N PRO A 213 -17.22 -10.10 2.77
CA PRO A 213 -17.55 -11.52 2.70
C PRO A 213 -16.98 -12.23 1.47
N ASN A 214 -16.99 -11.57 0.30
CA ASN A 214 -16.43 -12.12 -0.94
C ASN A 214 -14.92 -12.41 -0.83
N VAL A 215 -14.19 -11.54 -0.13
CA VAL A 215 -12.74 -11.71 0.10
C VAL A 215 -12.48 -12.87 1.05
N ILE A 216 -13.28 -12.99 2.12
CA ILE A 216 -13.18 -14.10 3.07
C ILE A 216 -13.49 -15.43 2.38
N THR A 217 -14.57 -15.50 1.60
CA THR A 217 -14.93 -16.68 0.80
C THR A 217 -13.81 -17.04 -0.19
N HIS A 218 -13.18 -16.05 -0.80
CA HIS A 218 -12.04 -16.28 -1.68
C HIS A 218 -10.84 -16.88 -0.95
N TRP A 219 -10.46 -16.34 0.22
CA TRP A 219 -9.39 -16.92 1.04
C TRP A 219 -9.71 -18.34 1.49
N GLN A 220 -10.95 -18.61 1.91
CA GLN A 220 -11.39 -19.96 2.29
C GLN A 220 -11.30 -20.94 1.11
N SER A 221 -11.69 -20.50 -0.09
CA SER A 221 -11.57 -21.29 -1.31
C SER A 221 -10.11 -21.68 -1.58
N ILE A 222 -9.18 -20.74 -1.43
CA ILE A 222 -7.73 -20.99 -1.55
C ILE A 222 -7.26 -22.00 -0.51
N VAL A 223 -7.63 -21.83 0.76
CA VAL A 223 -7.26 -22.76 1.84
C VAL A 223 -7.78 -24.18 1.55
N ASN A 224 -8.97 -24.29 0.98
CA ASN A 224 -9.57 -25.57 0.57
C ASN A 224 -8.91 -26.20 -0.67
N GLY A 225 -7.88 -25.58 -1.23
CA GLY A 225 -7.12 -26.12 -2.36
C GLY A 225 -7.61 -25.68 -3.73
N ASN A 226 -8.60 -24.78 -3.82
CA ASN A 226 -9.07 -24.30 -5.12
C ASN A 226 -8.11 -23.25 -5.68
N VAL A 227 -7.45 -23.60 -6.79
CA VAL A 227 -6.51 -22.71 -7.46
C VAL A 227 -7.26 -21.62 -8.22
N PRO A 228 -7.01 -20.32 -7.94
CA PRO A 228 -7.75 -19.24 -8.57
C PRO A 228 -7.22 -18.94 -10.00
N PHE A 229 -8.01 -18.17 -10.73
CA PHE A 229 -7.63 -17.55 -12.02
C PHE A 229 -7.21 -18.53 -13.13
N GLY A 230 -7.57 -19.81 -13.02
CA GLY A 230 -7.28 -20.82 -14.04
C GLY A 230 -5.82 -21.27 -14.08
N LEU A 231 -5.03 -20.96 -13.03
CA LEU A 231 -3.66 -21.45 -12.90
C LEU A 231 -3.65 -22.97 -12.66
N LYS A 232 -2.56 -23.60 -13.11
CA LYS A 232 -2.26 -25.02 -12.87
C LYS A 232 -1.12 -25.13 -11.86
N ILE A 233 -1.17 -26.15 -11.01
CA ILE A 233 -0.04 -26.47 -10.15
C ILE A 233 0.94 -27.30 -10.98
N GLU A 234 2.19 -26.86 -10.99
CA GLU A 234 3.30 -27.60 -11.56
C GLU A 234 4.00 -28.35 -10.42
N GLU A 235 4.05 -29.68 -10.56
CA GLU A 235 4.83 -30.55 -9.68
C GLU A 235 6.29 -30.48 -10.12
N GLU A 236 7.20 -30.36 -9.14
CA GLU A 236 8.66 -30.37 -9.37
C GLU A 236 9.19 -31.78 -9.60
#